data_AF-H2BQK6-F1
#
_entry.id   AF-H2BQK6-F1
#
_cell.length_a   1.000
_cell.length_b   1.000
_cell.length_c   1.000
_cell.angle_alpha   90.00
_cell.angle_beta   90.00
_cell.angle_gamma   90.00
#
_symmetry.space_group_name_H-M   'P 1'
#
loop_
_entity.id
_entity.type
_entity.pdbx_description
1 polymer ?
#
loop_
_entity_poly.entity_id
_entity_poly.type
_entity_poly.pdbx_seq_one_letter_code
_entity_poly.pdbx_strand_id
1 'polypeptide(L)'
;MAIKIFWTNFAKKELRKNFNYLKDNASLRVAKNETRKIVKETNRLKKQPEIGQQEDLLADRKQGFRYLVHQSYKIIYWMNKDQNQIEIIDVFDTQQNPIKITLSE
;
A
#
# COMPACT_ATOMS: atom_id res chain seq x y z
N MET A 1 12.17 -16.83 -11.68
CA MET A 1 11.14 -16.87 -10.61
C MET A 1 10.37 -15.56 -10.61
N ALA A 2 9.04 -15.59 -10.56
CA ALA A 2 8.24 -14.37 -10.59
C ALA A 2 7.93 -13.88 -9.16
N ILE A 3 8.26 -12.62 -8.88
CA ILE A 3 7.92 -11.96 -7.60
C ILE A 3 6.39 -11.85 -7.49
N LYS A 4 5.84 -12.28 -6.35
CA LYS A 4 4.40 -12.18 -6.05
C LYS A 4 4.10 -10.93 -5.23
N ILE A 5 2.87 -10.43 -5.32
CA ILE A 5 2.36 -9.40 -4.42
C ILE A 5 1.43 -10.07 -3.42
N PHE A 6 1.75 -9.94 -2.15
CA PHE A 6 0.94 -10.39 -1.03
C PHE A 6 0.33 -9.17 -0.34
N TRP A 7 -0.98 -9.21 -0.11
CA TRP A 7 -1.70 -8.16 0.61
C TRP A 7 -2.07 -8.70 1.99
N THR A 8 -1.59 -8.04 3.05
CA THR A 8 -1.99 -8.38 4.41
C THR A 8 -3.50 -8.16 4.61
N ASN A 9 -4.06 -8.80 5.63
CA ASN A 9 -5.45 -8.57 5.99
C ASN A 9 -5.71 -7.11 6.38
N PHE A 10 -4.72 -6.45 6.98
CA PHE A 10 -4.78 -5.04 7.32
C PHE A 10 -4.86 -4.16 6.07
N ALA A 11 -3.93 -4.32 5.12
CA ALA A 11 -3.95 -3.57 3.86
C ALA A 11 -5.26 -3.78 3.07
N LYS A 12 -5.80 -5.01 3.05
CA LYS A 12 -7.11 -5.30 2.43
C LYS A 12 -8.26 -4.57 3.13
N LYS A 13 -8.21 -4.47 4.47
CA LYS A 13 -9.21 -3.77 5.27
C LYS A 13 -9.18 -2.26 5.00
N GLU A 14 -8.00 -1.65 4.99
CA GLU A 14 -7.87 -0.22 4.69
C GLU A 14 -8.28 0.10 3.24
N LEU A 15 -7.91 -0.75 2.28
CA LEU A 15 -8.36 -0.60 0.89
C LEU A 15 -9.89 -0.68 0.77
N ARG A 16 -10.54 -1.60 1.51
CA ARG A 16 -12.00 -1.70 1.57
C ARG A 16 -12.64 -0.48 2.23
N LYS A 17 -12.03 0.06 3.28
CA LYS A 17 -12.51 1.27 3.96
C LYS A 17 -12.48 2.47 3.01
N ASN A 18 -11.37 2.67 2.30
CA ASN A 18 -11.24 3.72 1.29
C ASN A 18 -12.25 3.53 0.14
N PHE A 19 -12.45 2.28 -0.31
CA PHE A 19 -13.44 1.96 -1.33
C PHE A 19 -14.86 2.33 -0.88
N ASN A 20 -15.26 1.95 0.34
CA ASN A 20 -16.59 2.26 0.87
C ASN A 20 -16.78 3.77 1.00
N TYR A 21 -15.79 4.48 1.53
CA TYR A 21 -15.83 5.94 1.61
C TYR A 21 -16.04 6.59 0.23
N LEU A 22 -15.26 6.22 -0.78
CA LEU A 22 -15.41 6.77 -2.14
C LEU A 22 -16.73 6.36 -2.80
N LYS A 23 -17.24 5.17 -2.49
CA LYS A 23 -18.53 4.70 -2.99
C LYS A 23 -19.67 5.57 -2.47
N ASP A 24 -19.63 5.91 -1.18
CA ASP A 24 -20.68 6.65 -0.49
C ASP A 24 -20.60 8.17 -0.76
N ASN A 25 -19.39 8.72 -0.91
CA ASN A 25 -19.18 10.18 -1.09
C ASN A 25 -19.00 10.62 -2.55
N ALA A 26 -18.68 9.72 -3.47
CA ALA A 26 -18.45 10.07 -4.88
C ALA A 26 -19.29 9.19 -5.83
N SER A 27 -18.88 7.94 -6.04
CA SER A 27 -19.67 6.94 -6.76
C SER A 27 -18.98 5.57 -6.76
N LEU A 28 -19.75 4.51 -7.02
CA LEU A 28 -19.20 3.18 -7.24
C LEU A 28 -18.16 3.13 -8.37
N ARG A 29 -18.37 3.93 -9.43
CA ARG A 29 -17.43 4.00 -10.56
C ARG A 29 -16.09 4.57 -10.12
N VAL A 30 -16.09 5.67 -9.35
CA VAL A 30 -14.88 6.30 -8.80
C VAL A 30 -14.17 5.33 -7.87
N ALA A 31 -14.88 4.72 -6.91
CA ALA A 31 -14.31 3.75 -5.97
C ALA A 31 -13.61 2.59 -6.68
N LYS A 32 -14.26 1.98 -7.68
CA LYS A 32 -13.66 0.90 -8.48
C LYS A 32 -12.44 1.36 -9.28
N ASN A 33 -12.46 2.59 -9.80
CA ASN A 33 -11.38 3.12 -10.60
C ASN A 33 -10.12 3.36 -9.74
N GLU A 34 -10.28 3.99 -8.57
CA GLU A 34 -9.15 4.25 -7.68
C GLU A 34 -8.55 2.96 -7.12
N THR A 35 -9.38 2.00 -6.68
CA THR A 35 -8.87 0.68 -6.27
C THR A 35 -8.08 0.00 -7.39
N ARG A 36 -8.55 0.07 -8.65
CA ARG A 36 -7.83 -0.49 -9.79
C ARG A 36 -6.49 0.19 -10.03
N LYS A 37 -6.42 1.51 -9.91
CA LYS A 37 -5.15 2.26 -10.06
C LYS A 37 -4.14 1.88 -8.99
N ILE A 38 -4.55 1.80 -7.72
CA ILE A 38 -3.70 1.36 -6.60
C ILE A 38 -3.15 -0.04 -6.85
N VAL A 39 -4.02 -1.00 -7.22
CA VAL A 39 -3.59 -2.38 -7.52
C VAL A 39 -2.64 -2.41 -8.72
N LYS A 40 -2.90 -1.62 -9.77
CA LYS A 40 -2.01 -1.52 -10.94
C LYS A 40 -0.63 -0.97 -10.53
N GLU A 41 -0.58 0.02 -9.65
CA GLU A 41 0.67 0.58 -9.15
C GLU A 41 1.47 -0.47 -8.36
N THR A 42 0.84 -1.20 -7.44
CA THR A 42 1.53 -2.28 -6.70
C THR A 42 2.06 -3.38 -7.60
N ASN A 43 1.48 -3.62 -8.79
CA ASN A 43 2.02 -4.59 -9.72
C ASN A 43 3.36 -4.17 -10.34
N ARG A 44 3.69 -2.86 -10.38
CA ARG A 44 5.00 -2.36 -10.85
C ARG A 44 6.13 -2.83 -9.93
N LEU A 45 5.83 -3.00 -8.64
CA LEU A 45 6.77 -3.50 -7.64
C LEU A 45 7.33 -4.87 -7.98
N LYS A 46 6.58 -5.72 -8.70
CA LYS A 46 7.07 -7.04 -9.16
C LYS A 46 8.33 -6.94 -10.05
N LYS A 47 8.49 -5.83 -10.77
CA LYS A 47 9.63 -5.58 -11.66
C LYS A 47 10.67 -4.67 -11.01
N GLN A 48 10.23 -3.74 -10.17
CA GLN A 48 11.06 -2.72 -9.54
C GLN A 48 10.69 -2.59 -8.05
N PRO A 49 11.06 -3.56 -7.19
CA PRO A 49 10.74 -3.53 -5.77
C PRO A 49 11.38 -2.35 -5.02
N GLU A 50 12.43 -1.76 -5.58
CA GLU A 50 13.20 -0.67 -4.95
C GLU A 50 12.76 0.73 -5.39
N ILE A 51 11.72 0.85 -6.22
CA ILE A 51 11.22 2.16 -6.68
C ILE A 51 10.63 3.02 -5.55
N GLY A 52 10.19 2.40 -4.45
CA GLY A 52 9.70 3.09 -3.27
C GLY A 52 10.84 3.68 -2.43
N GLN A 53 10.57 4.84 -1.85
CA GLN A 53 11.45 5.49 -0.87
C GLN A 53 11.46 4.69 0.43
N GLN A 54 12.59 4.71 1.15
CA GLN A 54 12.68 4.11 2.48
C GLN A 54 11.74 4.84 3.45
N GLU A 55 11.05 4.07 4.30
CA GLU A 55 10.20 4.63 5.36
C GLU A 55 11.06 4.89 6.59
N ASP A 56 11.50 6.14 6.75
CA ASP A 56 12.40 6.54 7.84
C ASP A 56 11.80 6.28 9.22
N LEU A 57 10.48 6.43 9.37
CA LEU A 57 9.76 6.13 10.63
C LEU A 57 9.77 4.64 11.00
N LEU A 58 10.10 3.76 10.04
CA LEU A 58 10.21 2.32 10.23
C LEU A 58 11.63 1.81 9.93
N ALA A 59 12.63 2.70 9.87
CA ALA A 59 14.00 2.35 9.53
C ALA A 59 14.64 1.38 10.52
N ASP A 60 14.23 1.42 11.79
CA ASP A 60 14.74 0.53 12.85
C ASP A 60 14.29 -0.93 12.69
N ARG A 61 13.34 -1.20 11.78
CA ARG A 61 12.82 -2.54 11.53
C ARG A 61 13.71 -3.26 10.50
N LYS A 62 14.11 -4.49 10.80
CA LYS A 62 14.98 -5.33 9.96
C LYS A 62 14.45 -5.58 8.54
N GLN A 63 13.14 -5.44 8.34
CA GLN A 63 12.45 -5.67 7.08
C GLN A 63 12.78 -4.62 6.00
N GLY A 64 13.25 -3.43 6.38
CA GLY A 64 13.56 -2.36 5.43
C GLY A 64 12.32 -1.86 4.69
N PHE A 65 11.35 -1.32 5.45
CA PHE A 65 10.10 -0.82 4.90
C PHE A 65 10.33 0.31 3.89
N ARG A 66 9.50 0.30 2.86
CA ARG A 66 9.46 1.29 1.81
C ARG A 66 8.03 1.77 1.60
N TYR A 67 7.90 2.95 1.03
CA TYR A 67 6.61 3.46 0.61
C TYR A 67 6.63 3.99 -0.82
N LEU A 68 5.45 3.95 -1.44
CA LEU A 68 5.16 4.64 -2.68
C LEU A 68 3.98 5.58 -2.47
N VAL A 69 4.06 6.76 -3.07
CA VAL A 69 2.95 7.69 -3.15
C VAL A 69 2.34 7.58 -4.54
N HIS A 70 1.06 7.25 -4.60
CA HIS A 70 0.27 7.24 -5.83
C HIS A 70 -0.93 8.16 -5.66
N GLN A 71 -0.91 9.30 -6.36
CA GLN A 71 -1.87 10.38 -6.14
C GLN A 71 -1.85 10.81 -4.66
N SER A 72 -2.95 10.71 -3.93
CA SER A 72 -3.01 10.95 -2.49
C SER A 72 -2.88 9.70 -1.63
N TYR A 73 -2.58 8.53 -2.21
CA TYR A 73 -2.45 7.29 -1.44
C TYR A 73 -0.98 6.98 -1.14
N LYS A 74 -0.70 6.68 0.13
CA LYS A 74 0.58 6.10 0.55
C LYS A 74 0.41 4.59 0.66
N ILE A 75 1.31 3.85 0.01
CA ILE A 75 1.35 2.39 -0.02
C ILE A 75 2.63 1.95 0.69
N ILE A 76 2.51 1.29 1.83
CA ILE A 76 3.65 0.81 2.62
C ILE A 76 3.87 -0.67 2.32
N TYR A 77 5.11 -1.04 2.03
CA TYR A 77 5.48 -2.41 1.69
C TYR A 77 6.91 -2.75 2.10
N TRP A 78 7.24 -4.04 2.03
CA TRP A 78 8.62 -4.52 2.14
C TRP A 78 8.81 -5.77 1.26
N MET A 79 10.07 -6.11 0.97
CA MET A 79 10.41 -7.29 0.18
C MET A 79 10.76 -8.46 1.10
N ASN A 80 9.89 -9.48 1.13
CA ASN A 80 10.15 -10.74 1.79
C ASN A 80 11.01 -11.62 0.88
N LYS A 81 12.32 -11.65 1.17
CA LYS A 81 13.30 -12.43 0.40
C LYS A 81 13.10 -13.94 0.56
N ASP A 82 12.68 -14.41 1.73
CA ASP A 82 12.49 -15.84 2.02
C ASP A 82 11.31 -16.42 1.22
N GLN A 83 10.23 -15.65 1.09
CA GLN A 83 9.03 -16.04 0.36
C GLN A 83 9.02 -15.55 -1.09
N ASN A 84 10.06 -14.80 -1.50
CA ASN A 84 10.18 -14.15 -2.81
C ASN A 84 8.91 -13.36 -3.21
N GLN A 85 8.41 -12.56 -2.28
CA GLN A 85 7.19 -11.79 -2.45
C GLN A 85 7.32 -10.39 -1.85
N ILE A 86 6.52 -9.47 -2.38
CA ILE A 86 6.38 -8.13 -1.83
C ILE A 86 5.12 -8.10 -0.98
N GLU A 87 5.27 -7.71 0.27
CA GLU A 87 4.17 -7.64 1.22
C GLU A 87 3.68 -6.21 1.33
N ILE A 88 2.45 -5.98 0.89
CA ILE A 88 1.74 -4.71 1.09
C ILE A 88 1.14 -4.75 2.49
N ILE A 89 1.62 -3.85 3.34
CA ILE A 89 1.30 -3.81 4.76
C ILE A 89 0.14 -2.88 5.03
N ASP A 90 0.15 -1.71 4.37
CA ASP A 90 -0.85 -0.68 4.57
C ASP A 90 -1.06 0.15 3.29
N VAL A 91 -2.27 0.68 3.12
CA VAL A 91 -2.65 1.62 2.07
C VAL A 91 -3.69 2.60 2.60
N PHE A 92 -3.32 3.88 2.68
CA PHE A 92 -4.21 4.93 3.19
C PHE A 92 -4.11 6.22 2.39
N ASP A 93 -5.18 7.02 2.43
CA ASP A 93 -5.22 8.36 1.85
C ASP A 93 -4.53 9.36 2.80
N THR A 94 -3.50 10.03 2.30
CA THR A 94 -2.70 11.01 3.05
C THR A 94 -3.46 12.31 3.30
N GLN A 95 -4.48 12.64 2.49
CA GLN A 95 -5.31 13.82 2.72
C GLN A 95 -6.28 13.62 3.89
N GLN A 96 -6.80 12.42 4.06
CA GLN A 96 -7.69 12.08 5.19
C GLN A 96 -6.93 11.80 6.47
N ASN A 97 -5.68 11.34 6.38
CA ASN A 97 -4.85 11.02 7.54
C ASN A 97 -3.42 11.55 7.33
N PRO A 98 -3.19 12.86 7.50
CA PRO A 98 -1.87 13.46 7.29
C PRO A 98 -0.81 12.97 8.29
N ILE A 99 -1.22 12.40 9.45
CA ILE A 99 -0.34 11.91 10.52
C ILE A 99 -0.79 10.52 11.00
N LYS A 100 -0.94 9.54 10.10
CA LYS A 100 -1.06 8.12 10.50
C LYS A 100 0.10 7.30 9.98
N ILE A 101 1.16 7.26 10.77
CA ILE A 101 2.07 6.12 10.78
C ILE A 101 2.28 5.76 12.25
N THR A 102 1.28 5.09 12.83
CA THR A 102 1.45 4.33 14.06
C THR A 102 0.86 2.96 13.75
N LEU A 103 1.71 2.00 13.40
CA LEU A 103 1.32 0.60 13.38
C LEU A 103 1.15 0.22 14.86
N SER A 104 -0.10 0.21 15.33
CA SER A 104 -0.44 -0.32 16.66
C SER A 104 0.00 -1.77 16.73
N GLU A 105 0.77 -2.08 17.78
CA GLU A 105 1.37 -3.38 18.12
C GLU A 105 0.37 -4.54 18.14
#